data_AF-A0A7V8WGS8-F1
#
_entry.id   AF-A0A7V8WGS8-F1
#
_cell.length_a   1.000
_cell.length_b   1.000
_cell.length_c   1.000
_cell.angle_alpha   90.00
_cell.angle_beta   90.00
_cell.angle_gamma   90.00
#
_symmetry.space_group_name_H-M   'P 1'
#
loop_
_entity.id
_entity.type
_entity.pdbx_description
1 polymer ?
#
loop_
_entity_poly.entity_id
_entity_poly.type
_entity_poly.pdbx_seq_one_letter_code
_entity_poly.pdbx_strand_id
1 'polypeptide(L)'
;MGTATFFTASIGKRWLSPFFRGKRWLSPFAVAVLCVLTVGAGARQAAPGLFGFISDRASSQRALESKLLASVSAERMRTDHKHLASTPHMAGTPRDRELAEWTRDQFSAYGLERVAITTHEVLLPYPVEVSVEMTAPAQWRASMREDPIPGDDYTQ
;
A
#
# COMPACT_ATOMS: atom_id res chain seq x y z
N MET A 1 8.26 -46.27 2.90
CA MET A 1 7.11 -47.08 3.36
C MET A 1 7.65 -48.04 4.40
N GLY A 2 7.53 -47.71 5.68
CA GLY A 2 8.11 -48.48 6.78
C GLY A 2 7.03 -49.28 7.49
N THR A 3 7.13 -50.59 7.44
CA THR A 3 6.30 -51.54 8.19
C THR A 3 6.92 -51.75 9.57
N ALA A 4 6.15 -51.52 10.63
CA ALA A 4 6.55 -51.82 12.00
C ALA A 4 5.78 -53.05 12.50
N THR A 5 6.55 -54.05 12.89
CA THR A 5 6.16 -55.36 13.40
C THR A 5 5.61 -55.25 14.83
N PHE A 6 4.45 -55.84 15.08
CA PHE A 6 3.87 -55.94 16.42
C PHE A 6 4.52 -57.08 17.20
N PHE A 7 4.97 -56.82 18.44
CA PHE A 7 5.31 -57.86 19.41
C PHE A 7 4.28 -57.84 20.53
N THR A 8 3.55 -58.94 20.68
CA THR A 8 2.68 -59.22 21.82
C THR A 8 3.49 -59.89 22.92
N ALA A 9 3.32 -59.46 24.17
CA ALA A 9 3.77 -60.22 25.32
C ALA A 9 2.72 -60.13 26.43
N SER A 10 2.33 -61.30 26.90
CA SER A 10 1.20 -61.60 27.76
C SER A 10 1.66 -61.88 29.20
N ILE A 11 0.95 -61.23 30.14
CA ILE A 11 0.59 -61.65 31.50
C ILE A 11 1.69 -61.94 32.54
N GLY A 12 1.58 -61.22 33.66
CA GLY A 12 2.06 -61.67 34.98
C GLY A 12 1.39 -60.89 36.11
N LYS A 13 0.25 -61.39 36.60
CA LYS A 13 -0.41 -60.88 37.82
C LYS A 13 0.37 -61.36 39.05
N ARG A 14 0.73 -60.47 39.98
CA ARG A 14 1.00 -60.85 41.38
C ARG A 14 0.60 -59.70 42.32
N TRP A 15 -0.33 -60.06 43.21
CA TRP A 15 -0.92 -59.23 44.25
C TRP A 15 0.10 -58.91 45.34
N LEU A 16 0.10 -57.65 45.80
CA LEU A 16 0.29 -57.22 47.18
C LEU A 16 -0.32 -55.81 47.31
N SER A 17 -1.38 -55.70 48.10
CA SER A 17 -1.85 -54.44 48.70
C SER A 17 -1.56 -54.51 50.21
N PRO A 18 -1.78 -53.46 51.02
CA PRO A 18 -2.24 -52.09 50.72
C PRO A 18 -1.31 -51.02 51.35
N PHE A 19 -1.81 -49.79 51.50
CA PHE A 19 -1.20 -48.61 52.15
C PHE A 19 -0.44 -47.64 51.25
N PHE A 20 -1.19 -46.73 50.62
CA PHE A 20 -0.97 -45.30 50.83
C PHE A 20 -2.30 -44.55 50.60
N ARG A 21 -2.86 -44.03 51.69
CA ARG A 21 -3.96 -43.07 51.73
C ARG A 21 -3.45 -41.73 51.21
N GLY A 22 -4.26 -41.04 50.40
CA GLY A 22 -4.09 -39.61 50.11
C GLY A 22 -4.01 -39.21 48.63
N LYS A 23 -4.94 -39.67 47.79
CA LYS A 23 -5.11 -39.10 46.45
C LYS A 23 -5.75 -37.71 46.58
N ARG A 24 -4.95 -36.65 46.55
CA ARG A 24 -5.45 -35.30 46.24
C ARG A 24 -5.83 -35.33 44.76
N TRP A 25 -7.11 -35.56 44.48
CA TRP A 25 -7.69 -35.38 43.15
C TRP A 25 -7.50 -33.91 42.77
N LEU A 26 -6.45 -33.61 42.02
CA LEU A 26 -6.34 -32.32 41.35
C LEU A 26 -7.51 -32.28 40.35
N SER A 27 -8.41 -31.34 40.60
CA SER A 27 -9.64 -31.16 39.84
C SER A 27 -9.33 -31.10 38.33
N PRO A 28 -10.13 -31.76 37.46
CA PRO A 28 -9.99 -31.63 36.00
C PRO A 28 -10.10 -30.16 35.54
N PHE A 29 -10.74 -29.30 36.34
CA PHE A 29 -10.76 -27.86 36.12
C PHE A 29 -9.38 -27.19 36.30
N ALA A 30 -8.55 -27.66 37.23
CA ALA A 30 -7.23 -27.06 37.46
C ALA A 30 -6.25 -27.36 36.31
N VAL A 31 -6.36 -28.54 35.69
CA VAL A 31 -5.57 -28.91 34.51
C VAL A 31 -6.10 -28.19 33.25
N ALA A 32 -7.42 -28.06 33.11
CA ALA A 32 -8.03 -27.32 32.01
C ALA A 32 -7.70 -25.82 32.05
N VAL A 33 -7.69 -25.20 33.24
CA VAL A 33 -7.31 -23.79 33.41
C VAL A 33 -5.82 -23.57 33.09
N LEU A 34 -4.93 -24.51 33.46
CA LEU A 34 -3.51 -24.42 33.14
C LEU A 34 -3.23 -24.56 31.63
N CYS A 35 -3.96 -25.44 30.92
CA CYS A 35 -3.86 -25.56 29.46
C CYS A 35 -4.45 -24.34 28.71
N VAL A 36 -5.49 -23.70 29.24
CA VAL A 36 -6.03 -22.46 28.66
C VAL A 36 -5.06 -21.28 28.85
N LEU A 37 -4.30 -21.25 29.94
CA LEU A 37 -3.28 -20.22 30.19
C LEU A 37 -2.00 -20.39 29.35
N THR A 38 -1.64 -21.61 28.94
CA THR A 38 -0.45 -21.84 28.10
C THR A 38 -0.72 -21.67 26.59
N VAL A 39 -1.95 -21.85 26.13
CA VAL A 39 -2.32 -21.64 24.71
C VAL A 39 -2.38 -20.15 24.33
N GLY A 40 -2.51 -19.24 25.30
CA GLY A 40 -2.47 -17.79 25.08
C GLY A 40 -1.08 -17.21 24.79
N ALA A 41 -0.01 -17.97 25.05
CA ALA A 41 1.36 -17.58 24.72
C ALA A 41 1.71 -18.03 23.28
N GLY A 42 0.93 -17.57 22.30
CA GLY A 42 1.30 -17.71 20.91
C GLY A 42 2.67 -17.08 20.69
N ALA A 43 3.65 -17.87 20.27
CA ALA A 43 4.95 -17.37 19.88
C ALA A 43 4.72 -16.23 18.88
N ARG A 44 5.03 -14.99 19.28
CA ARG A 44 5.05 -13.85 18.36
C ARG A 44 6.05 -14.23 17.27
N GLN A 45 5.55 -14.65 16.11
CA GLN A 45 6.38 -14.87 14.95
C GLN A 45 7.12 -13.55 14.73
N ALA A 46 8.45 -13.57 14.90
CA ALA A 46 9.26 -12.40 14.60
C ALA A 46 8.95 -12.04 13.15
N ALA A 47 8.33 -10.87 12.95
CA ALA A 47 7.98 -10.43 11.61
C ALA A 47 9.26 -10.50 10.76
N PRO A 48 9.20 -11.09 9.55
CA PRO A 48 10.40 -11.39 8.75
C PRO A 48 11.29 -10.15 8.68
N GLY A 49 12.61 -10.31 8.75
CA GLY A 49 13.53 -9.16 8.75
C GLY A 49 13.20 -8.17 7.62
N LEU A 50 13.24 -6.87 7.92
CA LEU A 50 13.05 -5.86 6.89
C LEU A 50 14.37 -5.71 6.11
N PHE A 51 14.31 -5.86 4.78
CA PHE A 51 15.50 -5.79 3.93
C PHE A 51 16.22 -4.44 4.13
N GLY A 52 17.54 -4.49 4.39
CA GLY A 52 18.35 -3.29 4.64
C GLY A 52 18.28 -2.73 6.07
N PHE A 53 17.51 -3.31 6.99
CA PHE A 53 17.41 -2.88 8.38
C PHE A 53 17.89 -3.95 9.36
N ILE A 54 18.61 -3.54 10.39
CA ILE A 54 18.86 -4.39 11.56
C ILE A 54 17.55 -4.63 12.34
N SER A 55 17.46 -5.76 13.04
CA SER A 55 16.27 -6.19 13.80
C SER A 55 15.65 -5.07 14.65
N ASP A 56 16.51 -4.31 15.33
CA ASP A 56 16.12 -3.31 16.31
C ASP A 56 15.52 -2.05 15.67
N ARG A 57 15.83 -1.80 14.39
CA ARG A 57 15.33 -0.64 13.63
C ARG A 57 14.17 -0.99 12.72
N ALA A 58 13.98 -2.26 12.39
CA ALA A 58 12.90 -2.73 11.52
C ALA A 58 11.51 -2.42 12.10
N SER A 59 11.34 -2.46 13.43
CA SER A 59 10.07 -2.12 14.08
C SER A 59 9.73 -0.63 13.98
N SER A 60 10.70 0.25 14.23
CA SER A 60 10.54 1.70 14.08
C SER A 60 10.24 2.10 12.64
N GLN A 61 10.93 1.47 11.67
CA GLN A 61 10.68 1.70 10.25
C GLN A 61 9.25 1.33 9.85
N ARG A 62 8.77 0.14 10.24
CA ARG A 62 7.38 -0.26 9.97
C ARG A 62 6.36 0.66 10.60
N ALA A 63 6.64 1.17 11.80
CA ALA A 63 5.76 2.14 12.45
C ALA A 63 5.69 3.45 11.67
N LEU A 64 6.79 3.92 11.08
CA LEU A 64 6.81 5.09 10.20
C LEU A 64 6.05 4.82 8.88
N GLU A 65 6.30 3.68 8.24
CA GLU A 65 5.59 3.26 7.02
C GLU A 65 4.08 3.19 7.25
N SER A 66 3.65 2.59 8.37
CA SER A 66 2.24 2.51 8.72
C SER A 66 1.61 3.89 8.92
N LYS A 67 2.32 4.84 9.55
CA LYS A 67 1.86 6.22 9.70
C LYS A 67 1.76 6.94 8.35
N LEU A 68 2.75 6.76 7.48
CA LEU A 68 2.76 7.35 6.14
C LEU A 68 1.57 6.82 5.32
N LEU A 69 1.40 5.50 5.25
CA LEU A 69 0.31 4.88 4.50
C LEU A 69 -1.06 5.31 5.03
N ALA A 70 -1.22 5.43 6.35
CA ALA A 70 -2.45 5.91 6.97
C ALA A 70 -2.78 7.38 6.62
N SER A 71 -1.79 8.18 6.20
CA SER A 71 -1.97 9.58 5.79
C SER A 71 -2.41 9.74 4.32
N VAL A 72 -2.26 8.69 3.50
CA VAL A 72 -2.62 8.74 2.08
C VAL A 72 -4.14 8.67 1.92
N SER A 73 -4.71 9.66 1.22
CA SER A 73 -6.15 9.74 0.98
C SER A 73 -6.45 9.66 -0.51
N ALA A 74 -7.15 8.59 -0.93
CA ALA A 74 -7.61 8.43 -2.30
C ALA A 74 -8.53 9.58 -2.74
N GLU A 75 -9.30 10.16 -1.80
CA GLU A 75 -10.22 11.25 -2.10
C GLU A 75 -9.51 12.57 -2.38
N ARG A 76 -8.46 12.87 -1.60
CA ARG A 76 -7.58 14.03 -1.89
C ARG A 76 -6.92 13.87 -3.24
N MET A 77 -6.38 12.69 -3.54
CA MET A 77 -5.76 12.41 -4.84
C MET A 77 -6.73 12.65 -6.02
N ARG A 78 -7.99 12.22 -5.90
CA ARG A 78 -9.01 12.48 -6.93
C ARG A 78 -9.31 13.98 -7.07
N THR A 79 -9.44 14.68 -5.96
CA THR A 79 -9.73 16.12 -5.95
C THR A 79 -8.59 16.91 -6.59
N ASP A 80 -7.36 16.65 -6.16
CA ASP A 80 -6.16 17.31 -6.68
C ASP A 80 -5.97 17.00 -8.17
N HIS A 81 -6.16 15.74 -8.58
CA HIS A 81 -6.07 15.35 -9.99
C HIS A 81 -7.09 16.09 -10.86
N LYS A 82 -8.35 16.17 -10.41
CA LYS A 82 -9.38 16.93 -11.13
C LYS A 82 -8.99 18.40 -11.27
N HIS A 83 -8.47 19.02 -10.21
CA HIS A 83 -8.02 20.41 -10.28
C HIS A 83 -6.88 20.60 -11.29
N LEU A 84 -5.85 19.74 -11.23
CA LEU A 84 -4.67 19.79 -12.09
C LEU A 84 -5.03 19.56 -13.57
N ALA A 85 -5.91 18.60 -13.86
CA ALA A 85 -6.23 18.17 -15.23
C ALA A 85 -7.45 18.88 -15.86
N SER A 86 -8.17 19.72 -15.11
CA SER A 86 -9.44 20.32 -15.56
C SER A 86 -9.33 21.27 -16.76
N THR A 87 -8.14 21.77 -17.10
CA THR A 87 -7.95 22.76 -18.15
C THR A 87 -6.57 22.57 -18.79
N PRO A 88 -6.42 22.74 -20.13
CA PRO A 88 -5.12 22.67 -20.77
C PRO A 88 -4.11 23.64 -20.15
N HIS A 89 -2.89 23.15 -19.90
CA HIS A 89 -1.84 23.88 -19.18
C HIS A 89 -0.46 23.66 -19.81
N MET A 90 -0.34 23.95 -21.11
CA MET A 90 0.94 23.86 -21.83
C MET A 90 1.99 24.79 -21.19
N ALA A 91 3.26 24.42 -21.26
CA ALA A 91 4.36 25.12 -20.59
C ALA A 91 4.41 26.62 -20.94
N GLY A 92 4.38 27.51 -19.97
CA GLY A 92 4.40 28.97 -20.20
C GLY A 92 3.04 29.59 -20.54
N THR A 93 1.94 28.82 -20.51
CA THR A 93 0.59 29.39 -20.52
C THR A 93 0.20 29.98 -19.16
N PRO A 94 -0.81 30.87 -19.09
CA PRO A 94 -1.30 31.39 -17.80
C PRO A 94 -1.73 30.28 -16.83
N ARG A 95 -2.40 29.23 -17.33
CA ARG A 95 -2.84 28.12 -16.49
C ARG A 95 -1.67 27.32 -15.90
N ASP A 96 -0.59 27.13 -16.67
CA ASP A 96 0.63 26.50 -16.18
C ASP A 96 1.23 27.31 -15.00
N ARG A 97 1.24 28.65 -15.10
CA ARG A 97 1.69 29.51 -14.00
C ARG A 97 0.81 29.38 -12.76
N GLU A 98 -0.50 29.39 -12.92
CA GLU A 98 -1.45 29.21 -11.80
C GLU A 98 -1.22 27.86 -11.08
N LEU A 99 -1.01 26.78 -11.85
CA LEU A 99 -0.76 25.46 -11.28
C LEU A 99 0.58 25.40 -10.55
N ALA A 100 1.62 26.06 -11.07
CA ALA A 100 2.91 26.17 -10.37
C ALA A 100 2.78 26.90 -9.02
N GLU A 101 1.98 27.95 -8.96
CA GLU A 101 1.68 28.68 -7.72
C GLU A 101 0.85 27.83 -6.75
N TRP A 102 -0.17 27.13 -7.26
CA TRP A 102 -0.95 26.20 -6.45
C TRP A 102 -0.08 25.09 -5.86
N THR A 103 0.82 24.49 -6.64
CA THR A 103 1.75 23.46 -6.16
C THR A 103 2.72 23.99 -5.10
N ARG A 104 3.25 25.22 -5.29
CA ARG A 104 4.07 25.89 -4.26
C ARG A 104 3.29 26.02 -2.95
N ASP A 105 2.03 26.41 -3.02
CA ASP A 105 1.19 26.62 -1.83
C ASP A 105 0.87 25.29 -1.13
N GLN A 106 0.60 24.21 -1.89
CA GLN A 106 0.45 22.87 -1.32
C GLN A 106 1.72 22.41 -0.60
N PHE A 107 2.89 22.54 -1.24
CA PHE A 107 4.17 22.15 -0.66
C PHE A 107 4.50 22.95 0.60
N SER A 108 4.18 24.24 0.62
CA SER A 108 4.33 25.08 1.81
C SER A 108 3.40 24.63 2.93
N ALA A 109 2.14 24.33 2.61
CA ALA A 109 1.16 23.82 3.57
C ALA A 109 1.54 22.45 4.15
N TYR A 110 2.29 21.63 3.41
CA TYR A 110 2.81 20.35 3.90
C TYR A 110 4.01 20.49 4.84
N GLY A 111 4.54 21.71 5.02
CA GLY A 111 5.63 22.00 5.94
C GLY A 111 7.03 21.84 5.33
N LEU A 112 7.17 21.90 4.01
CA LEU A 112 8.48 21.92 3.36
C LEU A 112 9.17 23.27 3.60
N GLU A 113 10.44 23.24 3.96
CA GLU A 113 11.16 24.43 4.49
C GLU A 113 11.55 25.46 3.43
N ARG A 114 11.79 25.04 2.18
CA ARG A 114 12.29 25.91 1.11
C ARG A 114 11.53 25.66 -0.19
N VAL A 115 10.33 26.23 -0.27
CA VAL A 115 9.48 26.13 -1.46
C VAL A 115 9.52 27.44 -2.23
N ALA A 116 10.03 27.41 -3.45
CA ALA A 116 10.11 28.57 -4.33
C ALA A 116 9.91 28.16 -5.79
N ILE A 117 9.35 29.06 -6.59
CA ILE A 117 9.27 28.89 -8.04
C ILE A 117 10.54 29.45 -8.66
N THR A 118 11.26 28.61 -9.40
CA THR A 118 12.45 29.04 -10.16
C THR A 118 12.07 29.16 -11.64
N THR A 119 12.23 30.35 -12.21
CA THR A 119 11.87 30.64 -13.59
C THR A 119 13.08 30.52 -14.51
N HIS A 120 12.87 29.98 -15.69
CA HIS A 120 13.89 29.88 -16.74
C HIS A 120 13.31 30.44 -18.04
N GLU A 121 14.11 31.23 -18.75
CA GLU A 121 13.75 31.70 -20.08
C GLU A 121 14.22 30.67 -21.10
N VAL A 122 13.26 29.99 -21.72
CA VAL A 122 13.51 28.91 -22.69
C VAL A 122 12.70 29.15 -23.96
N LEU A 123 13.24 28.76 -25.10
CA LEU A 123 12.53 28.81 -26.37
C LEU A 123 11.51 27.66 -26.43
N LEU A 124 10.22 28.01 -26.53
CA LEU A 124 9.13 27.03 -26.67
C LEU A 124 8.58 27.05 -28.10
N PRO A 125 8.51 25.89 -28.79
CA PRO A 125 8.03 25.82 -30.17
C PRO A 125 6.50 25.75 -30.22
N TYR A 126 5.84 26.91 -30.12
CA TYR A 126 4.38 27.00 -30.32
C TYR A 126 4.04 27.06 -31.81
N PRO A 127 3.16 26.16 -32.32
CA PRO A 127 2.74 26.23 -33.71
C PRO A 127 1.86 27.46 -33.94
N VAL A 128 2.09 28.16 -35.06
CA VAL A 128 1.22 29.24 -35.54
C VAL A 128 0.05 28.67 -36.35
N GLU A 129 0.34 27.66 -37.17
CA GLU A 129 -0.63 26.94 -37.99
C GLU A 129 -0.25 25.46 -38.05
N VAL A 130 -1.25 24.59 -37.97
CA VAL A 130 -1.09 23.15 -38.20
C VAL A 130 -2.19 22.73 -39.18
N SER A 131 -1.80 22.13 -40.30
CA SER A 131 -2.75 21.65 -41.31
C SER A 131 -2.21 20.40 -41.99
N VAL A 132 -3.12 19.50 -42.36
CA VAL A 132 -2.82 18.31 -43.15
C VAL A 132 -3.89 18.19 -44.23
N GLU A 133 -3.43 18.07 -45.48
CA GLU A 133 -4.28 18.02 -46.67
C GLU A 133 -3.88 16.88 -47.59
N MET A 134 -4.87 16.14 -48.07
CA MET A 134 -4.72 15.22 -49.19
C MET A 134 -5.17 15.95 -50.47
N THR A 135 -4.25 16.03 -51.45
CA THR A 135 -4.50 16.71 -52.72
C THR A 135 -4.93 15.74 -53.84
N ALA A 136 -4.61 14.45 -53.71
CA ALA A 136 -5.01 13.38 -54.62
C ALA A 136 -5.05 12.03 -53.88
N PRO A 137 -5.90 11.05 -54.30
CA PRO A 137 -6.81 11.09 -55.46
C PRO A 137 -8.10 11.88 -55.24
N ALA A 138 -8.41 12.26 -54.00
CA ALA A 138 -9.52 13.13 -53.64
C ALA A 138 -9.01 14.29 -52.78
N GLN A 139 -9.67 15.44 -52.87
CA GLN A 139 -9.39 16.56 -51.97
C GLN A 139 -9.99 16.28 -50.60
N TRP A 140 -9.16 16.31 -49.57
CA TRP A 140 -9.59 16.17 -48.18
C TRP A 140 -8.66 16.97 -47.26
N ARG A 141 -9.23 17.59 -46.23
CA ARG A 141 -8.49 18.37 -45.24
C ARG A 141 -8.84 17.84 -43.85
N ALA A 142 -7.82 17.59 -43.04
CA ALA A 142 -8.01 17.19 -41.65
C ALA A 142 -8.57 18.35 -40.81
N SER A 143 -9.44 18.06 -39.84
CA SER A 143 -9.96 19.04 -38.87
C SER A 143 -8.88 19.56 -37.91
N MET A 144 -7.81 18.78 -37.73
CA MET A 144 -6.72 19.04 -36.78
C MET A 144 -7.21 19.17 -35.32
N ARG A 145 -8.36 18.59 -35.00
CA ARG A 145 -8.93 18.52 -33.66
C ARG A 145 -9.48 17.12 -33.42
N GLU A 146 -9.35 16.63 -32.19
CA GLU A 146 -10.04 15.42 -31.79
C GLU A 146 -11.56 15.61 -31.83
N ASP A 147 -12.29 14.52 -32.09
CA ASP A 147 -13.75 14.53 -31.97
C ASP A 147 -14.15 14.44 -30.48
N PRO A 148 -15.20 15.16 -30.06
CA PRO A 148 -15.66 15.09 -28.67
C PRO A 148 -16.19 13.69 -28.34
N ILE A 149 -15.92 13.22 -27.14
CA ILE A 149 -16.37 11.92 -26.63
C ILE A 149 -17.69 12.12 -25.86
N PRO A 150 -18.78 11.46 -26.27
CA PRO A 150 -20.07 11.61 -25.58
C PRO A 150 -19.98 11.29 -24.08
N GLY A 151 -20.38 12.23 -23.24
CA GLY A 151 -20.38 12.09 -21.78
C GLY A 151 -19.06 12.44 -21.09
N ASP A 152 -18.05 12.90 -21.83
CA ASP A 152 -16.81 13.44 -21.26
C ASP A 152 -16.77 14.97 -21.39
N ASP A 153 -16.97 15.66 -20.26
CA ASP A 153 -16.99 17.12 -20.16
C ASP A 153 -15.63 17.77 -20.51
N TYR A 154 -14.54 16.99 -20.57
CA TYR A 154 -13.19 17.49 -20.85
C TYR A 154 -12.76 17.34 -22.31
N THR A 155 -13.64 16.80 -23.16
CA THR A 155 -13.43 16.75 -24.62
C THR A 155 -14.21 17.86 -25.31
N GLN A 156 -13.57 18.57 -26.25
CA GLN A 156 -14.17 19.69 -26.99
C GLN A 156 -14.02 19.49 -28.50
#